data_AF-A0A850I5C5-F1
#
_entry.id   AF-A0A850I5C5-F1
#
_cell.length_a   1.000
_cell.length_b   1.000
_cell.length_c   1.000
_cell.angle_alpha   90.00
_cell.angle_beta   90.00
_cell.angle_gamma   90.00
#
_symmetry.space_group_name_H-M   'P 1'
#
loop_
_entity.id
_entity.type
_entity.pdbx_description
1 polymer ?
#
loop_
_entity_poly.entity_id
_entity_poly.type
_entity_poly.pdbx_seq_one_letter_code
_entity_poly.pdbx_strand_id
1 'polypeptide(L)'
;MTHFLTKTFVATAAFAALTTCAFAQEAAPWELKPDMGYAYDKEGKTWAYKMGTSNAGTLLKGAKKVPRGTLFFIGHNGQLYMRSGPYLEGDGKFMFGSN
;
A
#
# COMPACT_ATOMS: atom_id res chain seq x y z
N MET A 1 -53.50 -9.29 -21.57
CA MET A 1 -52.47 -9.09 -20.52
C MET A 1 -51.10 -9.57 -21.03
N THR A 2 -50.47 -8.84 -21.97
CA THR A 2 -49.15 -9.24 -22.53
C THR A 2 -48.26 -8.05 -22.91
N HIS A 3 -48.77 -6.81 -22.86
CA HIS A 3 -47.97 -5.60 -23.16
C HIS A 3 -47.29 -4.97 -21.95
N PHE A 4 -47.69 -5.32 -20.72
CA PHE A 4 -47.10 -4.76 -19.50
C PHE A 4 -45.81 -5.46 -19.06
N LEU A 5 -45.56 -6.70 -19.54
CA LEU A 5 -44.44 -7.51 -19.09
C LEU A 5 -43.12 -7.17 -19.81
N THR A 6 -43.19 -6.59 -21.01
CA THR A 6 -42.02 -6.30 -21.85
C THR A 6 -41.22 -5.07 -21.37
N LYS A 7 -41.87 -4.12 -20.67
CA LYS A 7 -41.21 -2.89 -20.21
C LYS A 7 -40.38 -3.07 -18.94
N THR A 8 -40.75 -4.00 -18.07
CA THR A 8 -40.06 -4.22 -16.79
C THR A 8 -38.76 -4.99 -16.96
N PHE A 9 -38.65 -5.85 -17.99
CA PHE A 9 -37.47 -6.68 -18.20
C PHE A 9 -36.25 -5.89 -18.73
N VAL A 10 -36.48 -4.76 -19.40
CA VAL A 10 -35.40 -3.91 -19.95
C VAL A 10 -34.75 -3.04 -18.86
N ALA A 11 -35.47 -2.74 -17.78
CA ALA A 11 -34.96 -1.89 -16.69
C ALA A 11 -33.93 -2.61 -15.79
N THR A 12 -33.93 -3.96 -15.76
CA THR A 12 -33.02 -4.72 -14.90
C THR A 12 -31.65 -4.95 -15.54
N ALA A 13 -31.57 -4.96 -16.88
CA ALA A 13 -30.31 -5.17 -17.60
C ALA A 13 -29.35 -3.97 -17.53
N ALA A 14 -29.88 -2.75 -17.32
CA ALA A 14 -29.06 -1.53 -17.25
C ALA A 14 -28.30 -1.38 -15.91
N PHE A 15 -28.73 -2.06 -14.84
CA PHE A 15 -28.08 -1.94 -13.52
C PHE A 15 -26.90 -2.90 -13.32
N ALA A 16 -26.79 -3.96 -14.11
CA ALA A 16 -25.70 -4.93 -14.01
C ALA A 16 -24.36 -4.43 -14.59
N ALA A 17 -24.38 -3.33 -15.36
CA ALA A 17 -23.19 -2.78 -16.01
C ALA A 17 -22.38 -1.81 -15.13
N LEU A 18 -22.87 -1.44 -13.93
CA LEU A 18 -22.22 -0.46 -13.06
C LEU A 18 -21.41 -1.08 -11.92
N THR A 19 -21.41 -2.40 -11.76
CA THR A 19 -20.50 -3.08 -10.84
C THR A 19 -19.20 -3.41 -11.54
N THR A 20 -18.46 -2.38 -11.96
CA THR A 20 -17.02 -2.56 -12.11
C THR A 20 -16.48 -2.82 -10.71
N CYS A 21 -16.24 -4.09 -10.39
CA CYS A 21 -15.42 -4.44 -9.25
C CYS A 21 -14.10 -3.69 -9.45
N ALA A 22 -13.89 -2.62 -8.68
CA ALA A 22 -12.57 -2.10 -8.46
C ALA A 22 -11.83 -3.24 -7.76
N PHE A 23 -11.14 -4.07 -8.54
CA PHE A 23 -10.16 -4.98 -7.99
C PHE A 23 -9.22 -4.09 -7.19
N ALA A 24 -9.35 -4.15 -5.87
CA ALA A 24 -8.33 -3.68 -4.98
C ALA A 24 -7.13 -4.56 -5.33
N GLN A 25 -6.29 -4.07 -6.24
CA GLN A 25 -5.09 -4.75 -6.65
C GLN A 25 -4.29 -4.87 -5.37
N GLU A 26 -4.33 -6.06 -4.80
CA GLU A 26 -3.74 -6.40 -3.52
C GLU A 26 -2.28 -5.99 -3.64
N ALA A 27 -1.97 -4.82 -3.06
CA ALA A 27 -0.66 -4.22 -3.18
C ALA A 27 0.28 -5.25 -2.56
N ALA A 28 1.14 -5.84 -3.40
CA ALA A 28 2.01 -6.91 -2.96
C ALA A 28 2.68 -6.47 -1.66
N PRO A 29 2.55 -7.27 -0.57
CA PRO A 29 3.04 -6.88 0.75
C PRO A 29 4.46 -6.35 0.65
N TRP A 30 4.74 -5.21 1.28
CA TRP A 30 6.08 -4.64 1.37
C TRP A 30 6.99 -5.59 2.17
N GLU A 31 7.55 -6.56 1.48
CA GLU A 31 8.53 -7.48 2.03
C GLU A 31 9.91 -6.89 1.82
N LEU A 32 10.54 -6.36 2.88
CA LEU A 32 11.85 -5.70 2.84
C LEU A 32 12.95 -6.69 2.41
N LYS A 33 13.43 -6.56 1.18
CA LYS A 33 14.51 -7.39 0.61
C LYS A 33 15.76 -6.57 0.33
N PRO A 34 16.98 -7.16 0.45
CA PRO A 34 18.24 -6.44 0.24
C PRO A 34 18.44 -5.82 -1.15
N ASP A 35 17.68 -6.27 -2.15
CA ASP A 35 17.77 -5.84 -3.55
C ASP A 35 16.54 -5.06 -4.04
N MET A 36 15.72 -4.54 -3.13
CA MET A 36 14.50 -3.83 -3.44
C MET A 36 14.54 -2.39 -2.92
N GLY A 37 14.07 -1.46 -3.74
CA GLY A 37 13.80 -0.07 -3.38
C GLY A 37 12.31 0.15 -3.20
N TYR A 38 11.91 0.84 -2.14
CA TYR A 38 10.52 1.15 -1.83
C TYR A 38 10.29 2.64 -1.97
N ALA A 39 9.29 3.02 -2.75
CA ALA A 39 8.92 4.41 -2.95
C ALA A 39 7.52 4.66 -2.40
N TYR A 40 7.38 5.75 -1.68
CA TYR A 40 6.10 6.32 -1.30
C TYR A 40 5.96 7.61 -2.09
N ASP A 41 5.05 7.63 -3.06
CA ASP A 41 4.92 8.75 -3.97
C ASP A 41 4.10 9.91 -3.38
N LYS A 42 3.96 10.99 -4.16
CA LYS A 42 3.23 12.20 -3.75
C LYS A 42 1.74 11.97 -3.58
N GLU A 43 1.19 10.93 -4.18
CA GLU A 43 -0.22 10.55 -4.12
C GLU A 43 -0.48 9.58 -2.96
N GLY A 44 0.57 9.17 -2.24
CA GLY A 44 0.50 8.24 -1.13
C GLY A 44 0.51 6.77 -1.56
N LYS A 45 0.85 6.49 -2.83
CA LYS A 45 0.96 5.12 -3.32
C LYS A 45 2.36 4.57 -3.08
N THR A 46 2.35 3.30 -2.67
CA THR A 46 3.54 2.52 -2.37
C THR A 46 3.98 1.70 -3.57
N TRP A 47 5.26 1.77 -3.91
CA TRP A 47 5.87 1.02 -5.01
C TRP A 47 7.07 0.22 -4.50
N ALA A 48 7.33 -0.91 -5.14
CA ALA A 48 8.52 -1.73 -4.89
C ALA A 48 9.23 -1.97 -6.23
N TYR A 49 10.51 -1.62 -6.29
CA TYR A 49 11.34 -1.72 -7.49
C TYR A 49 12.54 -2.61 -7.23
N LYS A 50 12.82 -3.55 -8.12
CA LYS A 50 14.07 -4.30 -8.07
C LYS A 50 15.22 -3.36 -8.38
N MET A 51 16.19 -3.27 -7.48
CA MET A 51 17.35 -2.43 -7.66
C MET A 51 18.33 -3.09 -8.63
N GLY A 52 18.75 -2.34 -9.64
CA GLY A 52 19.84 -2.72 -10.54
C GLY A 52 21.19 -2.21 -10.06
N THR A 53 22.27 -2.86 -10.48
CA THR A 53 23.63 -2.49 -10.09
C THR A 53 24.20 -1.30 -10.87
N SER A 54 23.63 -0.94 -12.03
CA SER A 54 24.22 0.07 -12.92
C SER A 54 24.18 1.49 -12.35
N ASN A 55 23.23 1.80 -11.45
CA ASN A 55 22.94 3.16 -11.02
C ASN A 55 23.07 3.37 -9.50
N ALA A 56 23.71 2.43 -8.78
CA ALA A 56 23.83 2.48 -7.32
C ALA A 56 24.51 3.77 -6.81
N GLY A 57 25.50 4.29 -7.55
CA GLY A 57 26.18 5.55 -7.22
C GLY A 57 25.25 6.76 -7.24
N THR A 58 24.29 6.81 -8.17
CA THR A 58 23.29 7.88 -8.26
C THR A 58 22.25 7.75 -7.16
N LEU A 59 21.84 6.52 -6.83
CA LEU A 59 20.89 6.27 -5.73
C LEU A 59 21.45 6.73 -4.38
N LEU A 60 22.74 6.48 -4.13
CA LEU A 60 23.40 6.89 -2.89
C LEU A 60 23.71 8.40 -2.84
N LYS A 61 23.77 9.06 -4.00
CA LYS A 61 24.03 10.50 -4.09
C LYS A 61 22.84 11.28 -3.54
N GLY A 62 22.96 11.75 -2.30
CA GLY A 62 21.91 12.49 -1.60
C GLY A 62 21.03 11.62 -0.69
N ALA A 63 21.26 10.30 -0.65
CA ALA A 63 20.59 9.43 0.29
C ALA A 63 21.06 9.72 1.73
N LYS A 64 20.10 9.75 2.66
CA LYS A 64 20.40 9.80 4.10
C LYS A 64 20.21 8.41 4.69
N LYS A 65 21.18 7.97 5.49
CA LYS A 65 21.05 6.73 6.25
C LYS A 65 19.94 6.91 7.30
N VAL A 66 19.02 5.96 7.32
CA VAL A 66 17.99 5.90 8.37
C VAL A 66 18.65 5.58 9.71
N PRO A 67 18.39 6.36 10.77
CA PRO A 67 18.86 6.03 12.12
C PRO A 67 18.45 4.62 12.54
N ARG A 68 19.30 3.95 13.33
CA ARG A 68 18.88 2.69 13.94
C ARG A 68 17.77 2.98 14.95
N GLY A 69 16.80 2.07 15.03
CA GLY A 69 15.65 2.25 15.91
C GLY A 69 14.55 3.13 15.32
N THR A 70 14.46 3.27 14.00
CA THR A 70 13.33 3.91 13.34
C THR A 70 12.29 2.86 12.92
N LEU A 71 11.04 3.09 13.31
CA LEU A 71 9.88 2.30 12.88
C LEU A 71 9.22 2.98 11.68
N PHE A 72 8.88 2.19 10.65
CA PHE A 72 8.07 2.61 9.51
C PHE A 72 6.75 1.84 9.53
N PHE A 73 5.63 2.53 9.32
CA PHE A 73 4.32 1.89 9.31
C PHE A 73 3.33 2.67 8.45
N ILE A 74 2.33 1.96 7.93
CA ILE A 74 1.19 2.58 7.23
C ILE A 74 0.10 2.85 8.27
N GLY A 75 -0.34 4.10 8.38
CA GLY A 75 -1.44 4.49 9.26
C GLY A 75 -2.79 4.04 8.71
N HIS A 76 -3.85 4.15 9.53
CA HIS A 76 -5.21 3.80 9.11
C HIS A 76 -5.71 4.61 7.89
N ASN A 77 -5.07 5.76 7.63
CA ASN A 77 -5.35 6.64 6.50
C ASN A 77 -4.55 6.28 5.24
N GLY A 78 -3.85 5.14 5.23
CA GLY A 78 -3.03 4.68 4.11
C GLY A 78 -1.70 5.42 3.94
N GLN A 79 -1.35 6.32 4.86
CA GLN A 79 -0.13 7.12 4.74
C GLN A 79 1.07 6.44 5.40
N LEU A 80 2.26 6.62 4.82
CA LEU A 80 3.51 6.15 5.40
C LEU A 80 4.00 7.10 6.49
N TYR A 81 4.19 6.57 7.69
CA TYR A 81 4.76 7.26 8.83
C TYR A 81 6.14 6.67 9.18
N MET A 82 7.01 7.54 9.70
CA MET A 82 8.24 7.13 10.38
C MET A 82 8.23 7.64 11.82
N ARG A 83 8.70 6.81 12.74
CA ARG A 83 8.87 7.18 14.15
C ARG A 83 10.29 6.87 14.60
N SER A 84 10.93 7.87 15.18
CA SER A 84 12.20 7.72 15.90
C SER A 84 11.90 7.65 17.40
N GLY A 85 12.33 6.60 18.07
CA GLY A 85 12.12 6.38 19.51
C GLY A 85 11.84 4.91 19.84
N PRO A 86 11.64 4.58 21.13
CA PRO A 86 11.31 3.22 21.54
C PRO A 86 10.02 2.75 20.87
N TYR A 87 10.09 1.62 20.19
CA TYR A 87 8.94 0.85 19.69
C TYR A 87 8.92 -0.57 20.25
N LEU A 88 9.96 -0.93 21.02
CA LEU A 88 10.04 -2.15 21.80
C LEU A 88 10.08 -1.77 23.29
N GLU A 89 9.41 -2.57 24.11
CA GLU A 89 9.54 -2.54 25.56
C GLU A 89 10.90 -3.11 25.99
N GLY A 90 11.22 -2.99 27.29
CA GLY A 90 12.49 -3.48 27.85
C GLY A 90 12.69 -5.00 27.71
N ASP A 91 11.61 -5.76 27.54
CA ASP A 91 11.59 -7.20 27.29
C ASP A 91 11.60 -7.57 25.79
N GLY A 92 11.63 -6.58 24.90
CA GLY A 92 11.59 -6.77 23.45
C GLY A 92 10.19 -6.89 22.84
N LYS A 93 9.11 -6.78 23.63
CA LYS A 93 7.74 -6.79 23.12
C LYS A 93 7.46 -5.53 22.29
N PHE A 94 6.73 -5.67 21.18
CA PHE A 94 6.31 -4.52 20.38
C PHE A 94 5.26 -3.69 21.11
N MET A 95 5.55 -2.41 21.35
CA MET A 95 4.74 -1.50 22.17
C MET A 95 3.36 -1.18 21.57
N PHE A 96 3.20 -1.33 20.25
CA PHE A 96 1.97 -0.98 19.53
C PHE A 96 1.24 -2.22 18.99
N GLY A 97 1.57 -3.40 19.48
CA GLY A 97 0.90 -4.65 19.14
C GLY A 97 -0.42 -4.80 19.89
N SER A 98 -1.26 -5.75 19.44
CA SER A 98 -2.40 -6.19 20.24
C SER A 98 -1.90 -6.81 21.55
N ASN A 99 -2.55 -6.46 22.66
CA ASN A 99 -2.33 -7.11 23.96
C ASN A 99 -3.05 -8.46 24.03
#